data_AF-E1YC41-F1
#
_entry.id   AF-E1YC41-F1
#
_cell.length_a   1.000
_cell.length_b   1.000
_cell.length_c   1.000
_cell.angle_alpha   90.00
_cell.angle_beta   90.00
_cell.angle_gamma   90.00
#
_symmetry.space_group_name_H-M   'P 1'
#
loop_
_entity.id
_entity.type
_entity.pdbx_description
1 polymer ?
#
loop_
_entity_poly.entity_id
_entity_poly.type
_entity_poly.pdbx_seq_one_letter_code
_entity_poly.pdbx_strand_id
1 'polypeptide(L)' 'MRYHEWRHLNFFQHEAYLTARVPRVDCGDCGIKTVEVPWARSGSGFTLLFEALIIWKHILAILLISGRFVATCPQPS' A
#
# COMPACT_ATOMS: atom_id res chain seq x y z
N MET A 1 10.09 -20.35 14.06
CA MET A 1 8.93 -19.76 13.35
C MET A 1 8.87 -18.28 13.71
N ARG A 2 8.85 -17.37 12.74
CA ARG A 2 8.76 -15.92 13.00
C ARG A 2 7.33 -15.44 12.71
N TYR A 3 6.80 -14.59 13.59
CA TYR A 3 5.55 -13.88 13.34
C TYR A 3 5.85 -12.65 12.48
N HIS A 4 4.99 -12.40 11.50
CA HIS A 4 5.03 -11.18 10.71
C HIS A 4 3.86 -10.30 11.12
N GLU A 5 4.13 -9.01 11.27
CA GLU A 5 3.14 -7.97 11.53
C GLU A 5 3.05 -7.03 10.34
N TRP A 6 1.82 -6.77 9.89
CA TRP A 6 1.51 -5.78 8.86
C TRP A 6 0.62 -4.69 9.42
N ARG A 7 0.90 -3.44 9.08
CA ARG A 7 -0.04 -2.34 9.35
C ARG A 7 -1.18 -2.37 8.33
N HIS A 8 -2.41 -2.47 8.84
CA HIS A 8 -3.61 -2.46 8.03
C HIS A 8 -4.26 -1.08 7.99
N LEU A 9 -5.36 -0.96 7.24
CA LEU A 9 -6.19 0.22 7.25
C LEU A 9 -6.80 0.44 8.64
N ASN A 10 -6.76 1.68 9.13
CA ASN A 10 -7.35 2.02 10.42
C ASN A 10 -8.86 1.75 10.42
N PHE A 11 -9.33 0.97 11.38
CA PHE A 11 -10.76 0.79 11.63
C PHE A 11 -11.22 1.87 12.60
N PHE A 12 -12.16 2.72 12.17
CA PHE A 12 -12.79 3.73 13.04
C PHE A 12 -11.78 4.61 13.81
N GLN A 13 -10.73 5.08 13.12
CA GLN A 13 -9.64 5.90 13.69
C GLN A 13 -8.66 5.14 14.61
N HIS A 14 -8.87 3.84 14.84
CA HIS A 14 -7.94 3.01 15.59
C HIS A 14 -6.94 2.32 14.66
N GLU A 15 -5.69 2.23 15.12
CA GLU A 15 -4.64 1.53 14.40
C GLU A 15 -4.91 0.02 14.41
N ALA A 16 -4.87 -0.59 13.22
CA ALA A 16 -5.08 -2.01 13.06
C ALA A 16 -3.81 -2.70 12.58
N TYR A 17 -3.43 -3.76 13.28
CA TYR A 17 -2.26 -4.58 12.96
C TYR A 17 -2.72 -6.00 12.67
N LEU A 18 -2.23 -6.57 11.56
CA LEU A 18 -2.47 -7.96 11.19
C LEU A 18 -1.23 -8.77 11.53
N THR A 19 -1.36 -9.74 12.43
CA THR A 19 -0.26 -10.64 12.81
C THR A 19 -0.56 -12.03 12.28
N ALA A 20 0.32 -12.57 11.42
CA ALA A 20 0.19 -13.96 10.96
C ALA A 20 1.53 -14.65 10.85
N ARG A 21 1.49 -15.99 10.83
CA ARG A 21 2.66 -16.83 10.60
C ARG A 21 2.83 -17.03 9.10
N VAL A 22 3.98 -16.63 8.57
CA VAL A 22 4.33 -16.88 7.17
C VAL A 22 5.27 -18.08 7.11
N PRO A 23 4.86 -19.20 6.50
CA PRO A 23 5.74 -20.35 6.35
C PRO A 23 6.87 -20.03 5.36
N ARG A 24 8.05 -20.53 5.68
CA ARG A 24 9.18 -20.60 4.74
C ARG A 24 9.21 -21.99 4.16
N VAL A 25 9.18 -22.07 2.83
CA VAL A 25 9.20 -23.33 2.09
C VAL A 25 10.61 -23.50 1.56
N ASP A 26 11.22 -24.63 1.88
CA ASP A 26 12.48 -25.06 1.28
C ASP A 26 12.16 -25.81 -0.01
N CYS A 27 12.52 -25.24 -1.15
CA CYS A 27 12.43 -25.90 -2.44
C CYS A 27 13.85 -26.33 -2.85
N GLY A 28 14.07 -27.63 -3.06
CA GLY A 28 15.38 -28.18 -3.41
C GLY A 28 16.04 -27.57 -4.65
N ASP A 29 15.25 -27.09 -5.63
CA ASP A 29 15.73 -26.39 -6.82
C ASP A 29 15.71 -24.85 -6.70
N CYS A 30 14.81 -24.31 -5.88
CA CYS A 30 14.51 -22.88 -5.81
C CYS A 30 15.14 -22.15 -4.62
N GLY A 31 15.73 -22.90 -3.67
CA GLY A 31 16.15 -22.41 -2.36
C GLY A 31 15.00 -22.13 -1.40
N ILE A 32 15.32 -21.48 -0.28
CA ILE A 32 14.35 -21.12 0.77
C ILE A 32 13.56 -19.88 0.33
N LYS A 33 12.26 -20.06 0.07
CA LYS A 33 11.34 -18.96 -0.26
C LYS A 33 10.31 -18.75 0.83
N THR A 34 9.93 -17.50 1.04
CA THR A 34 8.84 -17.14 1.96
C THR A 34 7.56 -17.07 1.16
N VAL A 35 6.47 -17.70 1.64
CA VAL A 35 5.19 -17.69 0.92
C VAL A 35 4.65 -16.27 0.81
N GLU A 36 4.19 -15.90 -0.39
CA GLU A 36 3.52 -14.63 -0.62
C GLU A 36 2.09 -14.71 -0.12
N VAL A 37 1.70 -13.76 0.73
CA VAL A 37 0.34 -13.67 1.25
C VAL A 37 -0.49 -12.74 0.35
N PRO A 38 -1.78 -13.02 0.13
CA PRO A 38 -2.57 -12.28 -0.87
C PRO A 38 -2.82 -10.81 -0.50
N TRP A 39 -2.56 -10.42 0.75
CA TRP A 39 -2.76 -9.05 1.25
C TRP A 39 -1.46 -8.27 1.47
N ALA A 40 -0.27 -8.85 1.27
CA ALA A 40 1.00 -8.15 1.46
C ALA A 40 2.12 -8.76 0.60
N ARG A 41 2.99 -7.91 0.05
CA ARG A 41 4.17 -8.36 -0.70
C ARG A 41 5.20 -9.02 0.23
N SER A 42 6.00 -9.91 -0.33
CA SER A 42 7.13 -10.54 0.35
C SER A 42 8.07 -9.49 0.95
N GLY A 43 8.15 -9.44 2.28
CA GLY A 43 8.99 -8.48 3.01
C GLY A 43 8.39 -7.08 3.22
N SER A 44 7.16 -6.80 2.74
CA SER A 44 6.47 -5.55 3.09
C SER A 44 5.91 -5.62 4.50
N GLY A 45 6.03 -4.53 5.27
CA GLY A 45 5.40 -4.33 6.58
C GLY A 45 4.00 -3.72 6.50
N PHE A 46 3.48 -3.53 5.29
CA PHE A 46 2.18 -2.91 5.04
C PHE A 46 1.28 -3.84 4.22
N THR A 47 -0.03 -3.72 4.42
CA THR A 47 -1.00 -4.40 3.55
C THR A 47 -1.12 -3.68 2.21
N LEU A 48 -1.39 -4.43 1.13
CA LEU A 48 -1.64 -3.89 -0.22
C LEU A 48 -2.72 -2.81 -0.22
N LEU A 49 -3.76 -2.97 0.60
CA LEU A 49 -4.83 -1.99 0.77
C LEU A 49 -4.33 -0.68 1.41
N PHE A 50 -3.39 -0.77 2.36
CA PHE A 50 -2.77 0.41 2.97
C PHE A 50 -1.86 1.14 1.97
N GLU A 51 -1.07 0.40 1.19
CA GLU A 51 -0.27 0.96 0.09
C GLU A 51 -1.17 1.67 -0.93
N ALA A 52 -2.30 1.08 -1.32
CA ALA A 52 -3.27 1.68 -2.23
C ALA A 52 -3.90 2.96 -1.65
N LEU A 53 -4.24 2.99 -0.36
CA LEU A 53 -4.75 4.20 0.29
C LEU A 53 -3.71 5.32 0.30
N ILE A 54 -2.43 5.01 0.57
CA ILE A 54 -1.35 5.99 0.50
C ILE A 54 -1.25 6.56 -0.90
N ILE A 55 -1.21 5.71 -1.94
CA ILE A 55 -1.14 6.16 -3.33
C ILE A 55 -2.35 7.04 -3.67
N TRP A 56 -3.56 6.63 -3.29
CA TRP A 56 -4.77 7.42 -3.53
C TRP A 56 -4.71 8.79 -2.85
N LYS A 57 -4.32 8.83 -1.56
CA LYS A 57 -4.14 10.09 -0.83
C LYS A 57 -3.08 10.99 -1.48
N HIS A 58 -1.96 10.41 -1.91
CA HIS A 58 -0.90 11.17 -2.58
C HIS A 58 -1.33 11.71 -3.95
N ILE A 59 -2.02 10.91 -4.77
CA ILE A 59 -2.56 11.36 -6.07
C ILE A 59 -3.56 12.50 -5.87
N LEU A 60 -4.49 12.37 -4.91
CA LEU A 60 -5.46 13.41 -4.61
C LEU A 60 -4.78 14.71 -4.17
N ALA A 61 -3.76 14.62 -3.30
CA ALA A 61 -2.98 15.77 -2.88
C ALA A 61 -2.23 16.43 -4.04
N ILE A 62 -1.62 15.66 -4.95
CA ILE A 62 -0.92 16.19 -6.13
C ILE A 62 -1.91 16.93 -7.04
N LEU A 63 -3.09 16.36 -7.30
CA LEU A 63 -4.10 17.01 -8.15
C LEU A 63 -4.65 18.30 -7.52
N LEU A 64 -4.89 18.30 -6.21
CA LEU A 64 -5.36 19.48 -5.46
C LEU A 64 -4.30 20.57 -5.37
N ILE A 65 -3.02 20.22 -5.24
CA ILE A 65 -1.89 21.17 -5.24
C ILE A 65 -1.61 21.68 -6.66
N SER A 66 -1.86 20.87 -7.70
CA SER A 66 -1.60 21.25 -9.09
C SER A 66 -2.47 22.39 -9.61
N GLY A 67 -3.53 22.78 -8.88
CA GLY A 67 -4.28 24.01 -9.07
C GLY A 67 -4.35 24.45 -10.52
N ARG A 68 -4.79 23.58 -11.43
CA ARG A 68 -4.98 23.97 -12.83
C ARG A 68 -6.27 24.77 -12.91
N PHE A 69 -6.25 25.97 -12.34
CA PHE A 69 -7.02 27.09 -12.84
C PHE A 69 -6.57 27.29 -14.29
N VAL A 70 -7.26 26.63 -15.21
CA VAL A 70 -7.24 27.01 -16.62
C VAL A 70 -7.93 28.38 -16.68
N ALA A 71 -7.18 29.43 -16.37
CA ALA A 71 -7.54 30.80 -16.73
C ALA A 71 -7.18 30.96 -18.22
N THR A 72 -7.99 30.40 -19.11
CA THR A 72 -7.94 30.82 -20.52
C THR A 72 -8.51 32.22 -20.61
N CYS A 73 -7.69 33.15 -21.13
CA CYS A 73 -8.05 34.54 -21.41
C CYS A 73 -9.43 34.71 -22.06
N PRO A 74 -10.12 35.83 -21.79
CA PRO A 74 -11.35 36.18 -22.49
C PRO A 74 -11.05 36.34 -23.99
N GLN A 75 -11.94 35.80 -24.82
CA GLN A 75 -11.84 35.90 -26.28
C GLN A 75 -11.91 37.38 -26.72
N PRO A 76 -11.02 37.86 -27.61
CA PRO A 76 -11.26 39.12 -28.30
C PRO A 76 -12.33 38.90 -29.39
N SER A 77 -13.24 39.88 -29.48
CA SER A 77 -14.27 40.06 -30.51
C SER A 77 -13.74 40.00 -31.94
#